data_AF-A0A2L2YWT7-F1
#
_entry.id   AF-A0A2L2YWT7-F1
#
_cell.length_a   1.000
_cell.length_b   1.000
_cell.length_c   1.000
_cell.angle_alpha   90.00
_cell.angle_beta   90.00
_cell.angle_gamma   90.00
#
_symmetry.space_group_name_H-M   'P 1'
#
loop_
_entity.id
_entity.type
_entity.pdbx_description
1 polymer ?
#
loop_
_entity_poly.entity_id
_entity_poly.type
_entity_poly.pdbx_seq_one_letter_code
_entity_poly.pdbx_strand_id
1 'polypeptide(L)' 'LVRVGFYHLEKTIGKGNFAVVKLATHIITKTKVAIKIIDKTHLDEDNLKKILREIQIMKTLHHPHIFAFNQVMET' A
#
# COMPACT_ATOMS: atom_id res chain seq x y z
N LEU A 1 -2.58 17.13 -8.56
CA LEU A 1 -1.79 16.18 -7.75
C LEU A 1 -2.71 15.58 -6.70
N VAL A 2 -2.94 14.26 -6.74
CA VAL A 2 -3.79 13.58 -5.74
C VAL A 2 -2.95 13.34 -4.48
N ARG A 3 -3.52 13.62 -3.31
CA ARG A 3 -2.85 13.51 -2.01
C ARG A 3 -3.61 12.53 -1.12
N VAL A 4 -2.89 11.70 -0.38
CA VAL A 4 -3.43 10.82 0.66
C VAL A 4 -2.59 11.00 1.92
N GLY A 5 -3.19 11.50 3.00
CA GLY A 5 -2.47 11.83 4.24
C GLY A 5 -1.27 12.76 4.01
N PHE A 6 -0.06 12.30 4.35
CA PHE A 6 1.20 13.01 4.13
C PHE A 6 1.93 12.60 2.85
N TYR A 7 1.26 11.98 1.88
CA TYR A 7 1.88 11.48 0.66
C TYR A 7 1.30 12.16 -0.59
N HIS A 8 2.20 12.64 -1.45
CA HIS A 8 1.86 13.02 -2.82
C HIS A 8 1.92 11.80 -3.72
N LEU A 9 0.78 11.43 -4.32
CA LEU A 9 0.73 10.34 -5.28
C LEU A 9 1.29 10.78 -6.62
N GLU A 10 2.12 9.91 -7.20
CA GLU A 10 2.74 10.10 -8.52
C GLU A 10 2.18 9.06 -9.51
N LYS A 11 3.04 8.57 -10.41
CA LYS A 11 2.68 7.60 -11.42
C LYS A 11 2.35 6.23 -10.82
N THR A 12 1.48 5.51 -11.52
CA THR A 12 1.25 4.09 -11.26
C THR A 12 2.49 3.29 -11.65
N ILE A 13 2.93 2.41 -10.77
CA ILE A 13 4.08 1.52 -10.98
C ILE A 13 3.68 0.03 -11.02
N GLY A 14 2.44 -0.29 -10.65
CA GLY A 14 1.88 -1.63 -10.78
C GLY A 14 0.36 -1.62 -10.81
N LYS A 15 -0.23 -2.59 -11.51
CA LYS A 15 -1.67 -2.83 -11.56
C LYS A 15 -1.91 -4.32 -11.34
N GLY A 16 -2.78 -4.64 -10.40
CA GLY A 16 -3.30 -5.99 -10.18
C GLY A 16 -4.82 -5.99 -10.30
N ASN A 17 -5.44 -7.13 -10.02
CA ASN A 17 -6.88 -7.31 -10.19
C ASN A 17 -7.71 -6.39 -9.26
N PHE A 18 -7.32 -6.28 -8.00
CA PHE A 18 -8.05 -5.52 -6.96
C PHE A 18 -7.24 -4.36 -6.38
N ALA A 19 -6.08 -4.08 -6.97
CA ALA A 19 -5.14 -3.12 -6.41
C ALA A 19 -4.36 -2.39 -7.49
N VAL A 20 -4.07 -1.12 -7.21
CA VAL A 20 -3.14 -0.31 -8.00
C VAL A 20 -2.01 0.15 -7.08
N VAL A 21 -0.77 -0.06 -7.52
CA VAL A 21 0.41 0.42 -6.80
C VAL A 21 0.88 1.72 -7.44
N LYS A 22 0.94 2.78 -6.64
CA LYS A 22 1.47 4.08 -7.07
C LYS A 22 2.78 4.38 -6.35
N LEU A 23 3.72 4.99 -7.09
CA LEU A 23 4.83 5.69 -6.46
C LEU A 23 4.26 6.92 -5.74
N ALA A 24 4.78 7.21 -4.56
CA ALA A 24 4.42 8.39 -3.81
C ALA A 24 5.65 8.95 -3.08
N THR A 25 5.60 10.24 -2.77
CA THR A 25 6.63 10.90 -1.98
C THR A 25 6.03 11.41 -0.67
N HIS A 26 6.64 11.02 0.47
CA HIS A 26 6.27 11.54 1.77
C HIS A 26 6.65 13.02 1.87
N ILE A 27 5.69 13.88 2.24
CA ILE A 27 5.83 15.33 2.13
C ILE A 27 6.93 15.88 3.04
N ILE A 28 7.08 15.32 4.24
CA ILE A 28 8.00 15.81 5.26
C ILE A 28 9.40 15.24 5.03
N THR A 29 9.52 13.91 5.00
CA THR A 29 10.83 13.23 4.91
C THR A 29 11.39 13.17 3.49
N LYS A 30 10.59 13.54 2.47
CA LYS A 30 10.93 13.44 1.04
C LYS A 30 11.25 12.01 0.58
N THR A 31 10.91 11.01 1.38
CA THR A 31 11.16 9.61 1.06
C THR A 31 10.16 9.11 0.02
N LYS A 32 10.65 8.39 -0.98
CA LYS A 32 9.80 7.68 -1.96
C LYS A 32 9.29 6.38 -1.37
N VAL A 33 8.00 6.11 -1.56
CA VAL A 33 7.31 4.90 -1.09
C VAL A 33 6.42 4.34 -2.20
N ALA A 34 6.13 3.04 -2.13
CA ALA A 34 5.08 2.41 -2.92
C ALA A 34 3.80 2.33 -2.09
N ILE A 35 2.67 2.81 -2.62
CA ILE A 35 1.36 2.73 -1.97
C ILE A 35 0.49 1.77 -2.78
N LYS A 36 0.16 0.61 -2.19
CA LYS A 36 -0.81 -0.34 -2.72
C LYS A 36 -2.20 0.11 -2.31
N ILE A 37 -2.96 0.64 -3.26
CA ILE A 37 -4.34 1.10 -3.08
C ILE A 37 -5.25 -0.07 -3.45
N ILE A 38 -6.14 -0.45 -2.54
CA ILE A 38 -7.06 -1.58 -2.69
C ILE A 38 -8.48 -1.03 -2.70
N ASP A 39 -9.26 -1.39 -3.72
CA ASP A 39 -10.68 -1.06 -3.77
C ASP A 39 -11.48 -2.11 -2.99
N LYS A 40 -12.06 -1.71 -1.86
CA LYS A 40 -12.81 -2.62 -0.99
C LYS A 40 -14.21 -2.94 -1.50
N THR A 41 -14.76 -2.15 -2.43
CA THR A 41 -16.16 -2.29 -2.89
C THR A 41 -16.38 -3.52 -3.77
N HIS A 42 -15.31 -4.02 -4.38
CA HIS A 42 -15.32 -5.17 -5.28
C HIS A 42 -14.68 -6.43 -4.66
N LEU A 43 -14.46 -6.45 -3.35
CA LEU A 43 -13.87 -7.59 -2.65
C LEU A 43 -14.94 -8.50 -2.05
N ASP A 44 -14.84 -9.79 -2.34
CA ASP A 44 -15.53 -10.83 -1.56
C ASP A 44 -14.82 -11.07 -0.21
N GLU A 45 -15.48 -11.82 0.67
CA GLU A 45 -14.95 -12.14 2.01
C GLU A 45 -13.62 -12.91 1.96
N ASP A 46 -13.41 -13.75 0.95
CA ASP A 46 -12.19 -14.56 0.82
C ASP A 46 -10.99 -13.67 0.47
N ASN A 47 -11.16 -12.75 -0.48
CA ASN A 47 -10.12 -11.79 -0.83
C ASN A 47 -9.85 -10.80 0.30
N LEU A 48 -10.87 -10.39 1.06
CA LEU A 48 -10.68 -9.58 2.27
C LEU A 48 -9.81 -10.33 3.30
N LYS A 49 -10.09 -11.61 3.56
CA LYS A 49 -9.27 -12.45 4.46
C LYS A 49 -7.83 -12.56 3.98
N LYS A 50 -7.60 -12.72 2.67
CA LYS A 50 -6.25 -12.74 2.08
C LYS A 50 -5.50 -11.43 2.30
N ILE A 51 -6.16 -10.29 2.11
CA ILE A 51 -5.55 -8.96 2.32
C ILE A 51 -5.18 -8.76 3.80
N LEU A 52 -6.08 -9.11 4.73
CA LEU A 52 -5.79 -9.02 6.16
C LEU A 52 -4.61 -9.92 6.56
N ARG A 53 -4.53 -11.13 5.99
CA ARG A 53 -3.39 -12.03 6.19
C ARG A 53 -2.09 -11.44 5.64
N GLU A 54 -2.12 -10.84 4.45
CA GLU A 54 -0.96 -10.17 3.84
C GLU A 54 -0.43 -9.06 4.77
N ILE A 55 -1.33 -8.23 5.31
CA ILE A 55 -0.98 -7.17 6.27
C ILE A 55 -0.34 -7.75 7.54
N GLN A 56 -0.90 -8.81 8.12
CA GLN A 56 -0.36 -9.44 9.32
C GLN A 56 1.05 -10.00 9.09
N ILE A 57 1.26 -10.69 7.97
CA ILE A 57 2.59 -11.21 7.60
C ILE A 57 3.58 -10.06 7.44
N MET A 58 3.23 -9.03 6.66
CA MET A 58 4.11 -7.88 6.42
C MET A 58 4.51 -7.14 7.69
N LYS A 59 3.63 -7.04 8.70
CA LYS A 59 3.95 -6.44 10.01
C LYS A 59 5.00 -7.21 10.80
N THR A 60 5.12 -8.52 10.59
CA THR A 60 6.09 -9.36 11.30
C THR A 60 7.46 -9.44 10.59
N LEU A 61 7.50 -9.15 9.30
CA LEU A 61 8.70 -9.30 8.47
C LEU A 61 9.66 -8.12 8.66
N HIS A 62 10.85 -8.42 9.19
CA HIS A 62 11.94 -7.47 9.34
C HIS A 62 13.23 -8.12 8.84
N HIS A 63 13.58 -7.88 7.58
CA HIS A 63 14.74 -8.50 6.94
C HIS A 63 15.32 -7.59 5.88
N PRO A 64 16.67 -7.47 5.75
CA PRO A 64 17.31 -6.54 4.80
C PRO A 64 16.96 -6.80 3.33
N HIS A 65 16.51 -8.00 2.98
CA HIS A 65 16.11 -8.38 1.62
C HIS A 65 14.59 -8.51 1.42
N ILE A 66 13.79 -8.13 2.42
CA ILE A 66 12.34 -8.05 2.32
C ILE A 66 11.97 -6.57 2.49
N PHE A 67 11.05 -6.07 1.67
CA PHE A 67 10.64 -4.68 1.76
C PHE A 67 10.05 -4.37 3.15
N ALA A 68 10.38 -3.20 3.69
CA ALA A 68 9.85 -2.77 4.97
C ALA A 68 8.40 -2.30 4.84
N PHE A 69 7.55 -2.78 5.74
CA PHE A 69 6.17 -2.34 5.86
C PHE A 69 6.08 -1.10 6.75
N ASN A 70 5.56 0.01 6.21
CA ASN A 70 5.56 1.29 6.93
C ASN A 70 4.24 1.57 7.66
N GLN A 71 3.10 1.51 6.95
CA GLN A 71 1.81 1.97 7.48
C GLN A 71 0.63 1.36 6.71
N VAL A 72 -0.50 1.15 7.39
CA VAL A 72 -1.83 0.96 6.79
C VAL A 72 -2.65 2.22 7.00
N MET A 73 -3.39 2.61 5.97
CA MET A 73 -4.39 3.67 6.04
C MET A 73 -5.72 3.12 5.57
N GLU A 74 -6.80 3.47 6.27
CA GLU A 74 -8.17 3.19 5.83
C GLU A 74 -8.89 4.53 5.63
N THR A 75 -9.77 4.59 4.63
CA THR A 75 -10.55 5.78 4.27
C THR A 75 -11.95 5.33 3.89
#